data_AF-A0A660ZGH9-F1
#
_entry.id   AF-A0A660ZGH9-F1
#
_cell.length_a   1.000
_cell.length_b   1.000
_cell.length_c   1.000
_cell.angle_alpha   90.00
_cell.angle_beta   90.00
_cell.angle_gamma   90.00
#
_symmetry.space_group_name_H-M   'P 1'
#
loop_
_entity.id
_entity.type
_entity.pdbx_description
1 polymer ?
#
loop_
_entity_poly.entity_id
_entity_poly.type
_entity_poly.pdbx_seq_one_letter_code
_entity_poly.pdbx_strand_id
1 'polypeptide(L)'
;HRLGLAVSSSNYSKYAVNPNTDEPVNYSQDTLIAINTVYFGQEYPSVLILPIRRTSEIKENGGLKHPKSIPQYVVTADDVLRLQLGDVPHNSAVSIEIFDSSGRTVERTQSPRAEGDGVLRVKLPKNCGVYYIYVKAPNWSKVVKVLKLRG
;
A
#
# COMPACT_ATOMS: atom_id res chain seq x y z
N HIS A 1 6.31 -16.20 -3.73
CA HIS A 1 6.50 -14.84 -4.29
C HIS A 1 7.98 -14.54 -4.50
N ARG A 2 8.33 -13.53 -5.31
CA ARG A 2 9.72 -13.08 -5.53
C ARG A 2 9.77 -11.55 -5.46
N LEU A 3 10.90 -11.01 -5.05
CA LEU A 3 11.18 -9.58 -5.16
C LEU A 3 11.79 -9.31 -6.55
N GLY A 4 11.20 -8.38 -7.30
CA GLY A 4 11.76 -7.87 -8.55
C GLY A 4 12.28 -6.44 -8.37
N LEU A 5 13.41 -6.12 -9.00
CA LEU A 5 13.97 -4.78 -9.06
C LEU A 5 14.18 -4.40 -10.53
N ALA A 6 13.66 -3.23 -10.91
CA ALA A 6 13.89 -2.63 -12.23
C ALA A 6 14.67 -1.32 -12.03
N VAL A 7 15.73 -1.14 -12.82
CA VAL A 7 16.60 0.04 -12.81
C VAL A 7 16.56 0.66 -14.20
N SER A 8 16.36 1.98 -14.27
CA SER A 8 16.28 2.75 -15.51
C SER A 8 16.81 4.16 -15.24
N SER A 9 17.27 4.85 -16.29
CA SER A 9 17.67 6.26 -16.26
C SER A 9 16.50 7.24 -16.46
N SER A 10 15.27 6.74 -16.62
CA SER A 10 14.08 7.60 -16.80
C SER A 10 12.81 7.02 -16.14
N ASN A 11 11.89 7.92 -15.82
CA ASN A 11 10.53 7.63 -15.36
C ASN A 11 9.60 8.77 -15.79
N TYR A 12 9.48 8.95 -17.11
CA TYR A 12 8.59 9.93 -17.73
C TYR A 12 7.14 9.40 -17.74
N SER A 13 6.12 10.23 -17.52
CA SER A 13 6.12 11.68 -17.35
C SER A 13 6.25 12.18 -15.91
N LYS A 14 6.48 11.27 -14.95
CA LYS A 14 6.59 11.64 -13.53
C LYS A 14 7.75 12.59 -13.26
N TYR A 15 8.88 12.42 -13.96
CA TYR A 15 10.03 13.33 -13.93
C TYR A 15 10.38 13.83 -15.34
N ALA A 16 10.97 15.03 -15.41
CA ALA A 16 11.51 15.58 -16.64
C ALA A 16 12.65 14.69 -17.18
N VAL A 17 12.80 14.66 -18.50
CA VAL A 17 13.85 13.88 -19.17
C VAL A 17 15.20 14.54 -18.90
N ASN A 18 16.20 13.76 -18.48
CA ASN A 18 17.58 14.25 -18.37
C ASN A 18 18.17 14.36 -19.79
N PRO A 19 18.66 15.54 -20.22
CA PRO A 19 19.22 15.73 -21.57
C PRO A 19 20.54 14.98 -21.79
N ASN A 20 21.19 14.50 -20.73
CA ASN A 20 22.52 13.85 -20.76
C ASN A 20 23.61 14.75 -21.39
N THR A 21 23.47 16.06 -21.21
CA THR A 21 24.48 17.08 -21.50
C THR A 21 25.03 17.61 -20.18
N ASP A 22 26.08 18.43 -20.25
CA ASP A 22 26.58 19.17 -19.09
C ASP A 22 25.70 20.38 -18.73
N GLU A 23 24.67 20.66 -19.54
CA GLU A 23 23.74 21.76 -19.33
C GLU A 23 22.61 21.37 -18.36
N PRO A 24 22.05 22.32 -17.59
CA PRO A 24 20.96 22.02 -16.69
C PRO A 24 19.70 21.50 -17.42
N VAL A 25 18.93 20.63 -16.73
CA VAL A 25 17.81 19.81 -17.26
C VAL A 25 16.67 20.58 -17.96
N ASN A 26 16.64 21.91 -17.92
CA ASN A 26 15.64 22.74 -18.63
C ASN A 26 16.24 23.85 -19.51
N TYR A 27 17.57 23.89 -19.61
CA TYR A 27 18.30 24.90 -20.37
C TYR A 27 18.98 24.30 -21.59
N SER A 28 19.14 22.97 -21.59
CA SER A 28 19.73 22.24 -22.71
C SER A 28 18.88 22.39 -23.96
N GLN A 29 19.49 22.83 -25.05
CA GLN A 29 18.85 22.86 -26.37
C GLN A 29 19.02 21.53 -27.11
N ASP A 30 19.95 20.70 -26.65
CA ASP A 30 20.24 19.39 -27.19
C ASP A 30 19.89 18.26 -26.22
N THR A 31 19.81 17.04 -26.74
CA THR A 31 19.71 15.80 -25.95
C THR A 31 20.67 14.77 -26.54
N LEU A 32 21.49 14.18 -25.68
CA LEU A 32 22.46 13.15 -26.07
C LEU A 32 22.00 11.76 -25.61
N ILE A 33 22.40 10.74 -26.36
CA ILE A 33 22.16 9.33 -25.99
C ILE A 33 23.25 8.89 -25.02
N ALA A 34 22.86 8.54 -23.80
CA ALA A 34 23.77 8.00 -22.80
C ALA A 34 23.77 6.45 -22.80
N ILE A 35 24.97 5.86 -22.80
CA ILE A 35 25.17 4.44 -22.52
C ILE A 35 25.40 4.28 -21.02
N ASN A 36 24.37 3.83 -20.30
CA ASN A 36 24.41 3.67 -18.85
C ASN A 36 24.83 2.24 -18.48
N THR A 37 25.78 2.10 -17.56
CA THR A 37 26.26 0.81 -17.05
C THR A 37 25.98 0.71 -15.56
N VAL A 38 25.32 -0.37 -15.13
CA VAL A 38 25.13 -0.66 -13.70
C VAL A 38 26.19 -1.67 -13.26
N TYR A 39 27.16 -1.20 -12.48
CA TYR A 39 28.15 -2.07 -11.85
C TYR A 39 27.57 -2.69 -10.57
N PHE A 40 27.82 -3.98 -10.37
CA PHE A 40 27.43 -4.74 -9.19
C PHE A 40 28.50 -5.80 -8.88
N GLY A 41 28.55 -6.29 -7.65
CA GLY A 41 29.52 -7.31 -7.22
C GLY A 41 30.31 -6.86 -5.99
N GLN A 42 31.40 -7.58 -5.69
CA GLN A 42 32.19 -7.32 -4.49
C GLN A 42 32.99 -6.00 -4.57
N GLU A 43 33.54 -5.68 -5.75
CA GLU A 43 34.33 -4.46 -5.97
C GLU A 43 33.43 -3.21 -6.08
N TYR A 44 32.25 -3.35 -6.70
CA TYR A 44 31.25 -2.28 -6.88
C TYR A 44 29.90 -2.71 -6.31
N PRO A 45 29.69 -2.64 -4.97
CA PRO A 45 28.53 -3.26 -4.31
C PRO A 45 27.26 -2.40 -4.39
N SER A 46 26.72 -2.20 -5.58
CA SER A 46 25.36 -1.67 -5.75
C SER A 46 24.35 -2.62 -5.12
N VAL A 47 23.60 -2.16 -4.12
CA VAL A 47 22.67 -2.99 -3.33
C VAL A 47 21.34 -2.29 -3.08
N LEU A 48 20.26 -3.08 -2.99
CA LEU A 48 18.97 -2.62 -2.51
C LEU A 48 18.88 -2.83 -0.99
N ILE A 49 18.87 -1.75 -0.23
CA ILE A 49 18.70 -1.81 1.23
C ILE A 49 17.21 -1.90 1.56
N LEU A 50 16.78 -3.07 2.04
CA LEU A 50 15.41 -3.29 2.47
C LEU A 50 15.30 -3.18 4.00
N PRO A 51 14.28 -2.47 4.53
CA PRO A 51 14.01 -2.47 5.96
C PRO A 51 13.36 -3.80 6.37
N ILE A 52 14.18 -4.84 6.56
CA ILE A 52 13.69 -6.16 6.97
C ILE A 52 13.18 -6.09 8.42
N ARG A 53 11.92 -6.49 8.61
CA ARG A 53 11.35 -6.70 9.95
C ARG A 53 11.48 -8.17 10.32
N ARG A 54 12.29 -8.45 11.34
CA ARG A 54 12.26 -9.75 12.02
C ARG A 54 10.93 -9.81 12.76
N THR A 55 10.00 -10.63 12.31
CA THR A 55 8.71 -10.77 12.99
C THR A 55 8.52 -12.24 13.34
N SER A 56 8.46 -12.55 14.63
CA SER A 56 8.07 -13.84 15.19
C SER A 56 6.56 -14.14 15.05
N GLU A 57 5.80 -13.33 14.29
CA GLU A 57 4.34 -13.40 14.22
C GLU A 57 3.74 -13.08 12.83
N ILE A 58 4.48 -13.20 11.73
CA ILE A 58 3.85 -13.17 10.40
C ILE A 58 3.40 -14.60 10.05
N LYS A 59 2.15 -14.94 10.38
CA LYS A 59 1.50 -16.14 9.84
C LYS A 59 0.99 -15.81 8.43
N GLU A 60 1.54 -16.48 7.41
CA GLU A 60 0.84 -16.61 6.14
C GLU A 60 -0.47 -17.35 6.45
N ASN A 61 -1.63 -16.68 6.33
CA ASN A 61 -2.93 -17.30 6.59
C ASN A 61 -3.24 -18.28 5.44
N GLY A 62 -2.65 -19.47 5.46
CA GLY A 62 -2.85 -20.53 4.46
C GLY A 62 -4.29 -21.08 4.40
N GLY A 63 -5.21 -20.60 5.23
CA GLY A 63 -6.61 -21.01 5.27
C GLY A 63 -7.62 -19.97 4.79
N LEU A 64 -7.22 -18.71 4.57
CA LEU A 64 -8.13 -17.70 4.03
C LEU A 64 -7.98 -17.70 2.52
N LYS A 65 -9.06 -18.08 1.80
CA LYS A 65 -9.20 -17.79 0.37
C LYS A 65 -8.75 -16.35 0.17
N HIS A 66 -7.74 -16.14 -0.69
CA HIS A 66 -7.25 -14.81 -1.04
C HIS A 66 -8.44 -13.86 -1.20
N PRO A 67 -8.37 -12.61 -0.70
CA PRO A 67 -9.46 -11.66 -0.89
C PRO A 67 -9.84 -11.66 -2.38
N LYS A 68 -11.07 -12.07 -2.68
CA LYS A 68 -11.57 -12.28 -4.05
C LYS A 68 -11.56 -11.01 -4.91
N SER A 69 -11.27 -9.86 -4.30
CA SER A 69 -11.28 -8.56 -4.97
C SER A 69 -9.96 -7.84 -4.76
N ILE A 70 -9.54 -7.16 -5.83
CA ILE A 70 -8.46 -6.16 -5.82
C ILE A 70 -8.74 -5.19 -4.66
N PRO A 71 -7.73 -4.84 -3.84
CA PRO A 71 -7.93 -3.90 -2.74
C PRO A 71 -8.48 -2.59 -3.30
N GLN A 72 -9.71 -2.26 -2.90
CA GLN A 72 -10.35 -1.01 -3.25
C GLN A 72 -9.50 0.12 -2.69
N TYR A 73 -9.13 1.07 -3.55
CA TYR A 73 -8.42 2.27 -3.17
C TYR A 73 -9.43 3.37 -2.85
N VAL A 74 -9.36 3.91 -1.63
CA VAL A 74 -10.25 4.99 -1.18
C VAL A 74 -9.41 6.19 -0.78
N VAL A 75 -9.81 7.37 -1.22
CA VAL A 75 -9.28 8.65 -0.76
C VAL A 75 -10.37 9.34 0.04
N THR A 76 -10.06 9.81 1.25
CA THR A 76 -11.01 10.54 2.10
C THR A 76 -10.29 11.56 2.98
N ALA A 77 -10.97 12.65 3.31
CA ALA A 77 -10.56 13.60 4.34
C ALA A 77 -11.30 13.34 5.68
N ASP A 78 -12.29 12.45 5.67
CA ASP A 78 -13.16 12.20 6.82
C ASP A 78 -12.47 11.32 7.87
N ASP A 79 -12.91 11.47 9.13
CA ASP A 79 -12.51 10.62 10.24
C ASP A 79 -13.28 9.29 10.28
N VAL A 80 -14.34 9.15 9.49
CA VAL A 80 -15.18 7.95 9.46
C VAL A 80 -15.38 7.49 8.02
N LEU A 81 -14.87 6.31 7.71
CA LEU A 81 -15.03 5.67 6.43
C LEU A 81 -16.23 4.72 6.44
N ARG A 82 -17.11 4.85 5.43
CA ARG A 82 -18.17 3.87 5.17
C ARG A 82 -17.66 2.81 4.20
N LEU A 83 -17.58 1.57 4.65
CA LEU A 83 -17.16 0.42 3.87
C LEU A 83 -18.36 -0.45 3.49
N GLN A 84 -18.61 -0.63 2.19
CA GLN A 84 -19.53 -1.66 1.73
C GLN A 84 -18.84 -3.01 1.82
N LEU A 85 -19.42 -3.94 2.58
CA LEU A 85 -18.85 -5.26 2.80
C LEU A 85 -19.25 -6.28 1.71
N GLY A 86 -20.29 -6.00 0.92
CA GLY A 86 -20.76 -6.91 -0.13
C GLY A 86 -21.32 -8.21 0.46
N ASP A 87 -20.92 -9.37 -0.08
CA ASP A 87 -21.38 -10.72 0.30
C ASP A 87 -20.96 -11.19 1.71
N VAL A 88 -20.73 -10.28 2.67
CA VAL A 88 -20.52 -10.69 4.06
C VAL A 88 -21.81 -11.30 4.59
N PRO A 89 -21.77 -12.48 5.23
CA PRO A 89 -22.98 -13.08 5.76
C PRO A 89 -23.61 -12.12 6.78
N HIS A 90 -24.88 -11.77 6.56
CA HIS A 90 -25.64 -10.86 7.42
C HIS A 90 -25.46 -11.23 8.90
N ASN A 91 -25.25 -10.21 9.74
CA ASN A 91 -25.10 -10.35 11.19
C ASN A 91 -23.84 -11.13 11.67
N SER A 92 -22.86 -11.37 10.80
CA SER A 92 -21.57 -11.94 11.21
C SER A 92 -20.81 -10.96 12.10
N ALA A 93 -20.29 -11.44 13.23
CA ALA A 93 -19.30 -10.68 13.99
C ALA A 93 -18.06 -10.47 13.11
N VAL A 94 -17.66 -9.21 12.95
CA VAL A 94 -16.44 -8.84 12.24
C VAL A 94 -15.39 -8.31 13.21
N SER A 95 -14.12 -8.53 12.89
CA SER A 95 -13.00 -7.83 13.52
C SER A 95 -12.38 -6.87 12.52
N ILE A 96 -12.02 -5.68 12.98
CA ILE A 96 -11.33 -4.66 12.18
C ILE A 96 -9.93 -4.46 12.75
N GLU A 97 -8.94 -4.48 11.89
CA GLU A 97 -7.57 -4.07 12.19
C GLU A 97 -7.12 -3.02 11.19
N ILE A 98 -6.60 -1.90 11.68
CA ILE A 98 -6.05 -0.83 10.86
C ILE A 98 -4.54 -0.84 11.00
N PHE A 99 -3.84 -0.87 9.87
CA PHE A 99 -2.39 -0.80 9.79
C PHE A 99 -1.95 0.50 9.12
N ASP A 100 -0.86 1.10 9.59
CA ASP A 100 -0.19 2.17 8.85
C ASP A 100 0.61 1.62 7.64
N SER A 101 1.22 2.51 6.87
CA SER A 101 2.04 2.14 5.71
C SER A 101 3.29 1.31 6.04
N SER A 102 3.68 1.25 7.32
CA SER A 102 4.79 0.42 7.80
C SER A 102 4.34 -0.97 8.27
N GLY A 103 3.03 -1.24 8.25
CA GLY A 103 2.43 -2.49 8.72
C GLY A 103 2.22 -2.56 10.23
N ARG A 104 2.39 -1.45 10.96
CA ARG A 104 2.10 -1.40 12.41
C ARG A 104 0.59 -1.26 12.62
N THR A 105 0.04 -2.05 13.52
CA THR A 105 -1.36 -1.89 13.95
C THR A 105 -1.52 -0.56 14.68
N VAL A 106 -2.38 0.30 14.16
CA VAL A 106 -2.70 1.61 14.75
C VAL A 106 -4.04 1.61 15.47
N GLU A 107 -4.95 0.71 15.07
CA GLU A 107 -6.26 0.56 15.72
C GLU A 107 -6.75 -0.88 15.55
N ARG A 108 -7.42 -1.41 16.58
CA ARG A 108 -8.09 -2.71 16.54
C ARG A 108 -9.46 -2.57 17.19
N THR A 109 -10.49 -3.00 16.48
CA THR A 109 -11.87 -3.00 16.99
C THR A 109 -12.44 -4.40 16.87
N GLN A 110 -12.88 -4.96 17.99
CA GLN A 110 -13.63 -6.21 18.01
C GLN A 110 -15.12 -5.90 17.99
N SER A 111 -15.85 -6.59 17.11
CA SER A 111 -17.32 -6.72 17.16
C SER A 111 -18.19 -5.48 16.85
N PRO A 112 -17.92 -4.65 15.83
CA PRO A 112 -19.01 -3.90 15.21
C PRO A 112 -19.91 -4.88 14.46
N ARG A 113 -21.21 -4.93 14.78
CA ARG A 113 -22.17 -5.57 13.88
C ARG A 113 -22.27 -4.71 12.62
N ALA A 114 -22.22 -5.34 11.44
CA ALA A 114 -22.55 -4.63 10.21
C ALA A 114 -23.96 -4.04 10.34
N GLU A 115 -24.14 -2.77 10.00
CA GLU A 115 -25.48 -2.15 9.94
C GLU A 115 -26.33 -2.90 8.89
N GLY A 116 -27.66 -2.78 8.95
CA GLY A 116 -28.65 -3.61 8.25
C GLY A 116 -28.46 -3.82 6.73
N ASP A 117 -27.61 -3.03 6.08
CA ASP A 117 -27.34 -3.05 4.63
C ASP A 117 -25.92 -3.54 4.26
N GLY A 118 -25.20 -4.18 5.20
CA GLY A 118 -23.83 -4.65 4.95
C GLY A 118 -22.80 -3.50 4.87
N VAL A 119 -23.13 -2.36 5.47
CA VAL A 119 -22.24 -1.20 5.62
C VAL A 119 -21.54 -1.27 6.98
N LEU A 120 -20.23 -1.04 6.96
CA LEU A 120 -19.40 -0.93 8.14
C LEU A 120 -18.81 0.47 8.25
N ARG A 121 -19.04 1.13 9.39
CA ARG A 121 -18.40 2.41 9.68
C ARG A 121 -17.10 2.15 10.41
N VAL A 122 -16.00 2.62 9.83
CA VAL A 122 -14.66 2.47 10.38
C VAL A 122 -14.14 3.85 10.75
N LYS A 123 -13.85 4.06 12.03
CA LYS A 123 -13.16 5.26 12.47
C LYS A 123 -11.71 5.16 12.02
N LEU A 124 -11.22 6.20 11.37
CA LEU A 124 -9.84 6.28 10.90
C LEU A 124 -8.95 6.95 11.95
N PRO A 125 -7.64 6.64 11.99
CA PRO A 125 -6.68 7.37 12.79
C PRO A 125 -6.73 8.87 12.47
N LYS A 126 -6.51 9.73 13.46
CA LYS A 126 -6.58 11.20 13.27
C LYS A 126 -5.57 11.72 12.25
N ASN A 127 -4.37 11.16 12.26
CA ASN A 127 -3.27 11.60 11.39
C ASN A 127 -3.57 11.31 9.92
N CYS A 128 -3.07 12.15 9.02
CA CYS A 128 -3.07 11.86 7.58
C CYS A 128 -2.05 10.77 7.25
N GLY A 129 -2.30 10.01 6.19
CA GLY A 129 -1.39 8.96 5.74
C GLY A 129 -2.07 7.87 4.94
N VAL A 130 -1.30 6.83 4.64
CA VAL A 130 -1.81 5.61 4.01
C VAL A 130 -2.09 4.57 5.09
N TYR A 131 -3.31 4.04 5.06
CA TYR A 131 -3.79 3.02 5.98
C TYR A 131 -4.30 1.80 5.22
N TYR A 132 -4.17 0.63 5.84
CA TYR A 132 -4.75 -0.62 5.38
C TYR A 132 -5.76 -1.10 6.40
N ILE A 133 -7.02 -1.20 6.00
CA ILE A 133 -8.10 -1.69 6.86
C ILE A 133 -8.34 -3.14 6.50
N TYR A 134 -8.11 -4.03 7.45
CA TYR A 134 -8.39 -5.45 7.34
C TYR A 134 -9.66 -5.79 8.12
N VAL A 135 -10.66 -6.29 7.40
CA VAL A 135 -11.92 -6.75 7.98
C VAL A 135 -11.97 -8.26 7.85
N LYS A 136 -12.23 -8.96 8.96
CA LYS A 136 -12.30 -10.42 9.01
C LYS A 136 -13.61 -10.89 9.62
N ALA A 137 -14.17 -11.94 9.03
CA ALA A 137 -15.28 -12.76 9.50
C ALA A 137 -14.86 -14.25 9.43
N PRO A 138 -15.60 -15.21 10.01
CA PRO A 138 -15.17 -16.61 10.11
C PRO A 138 -14.64 -17.23 8.82
N ASN A 139 -15.27 -16.95 7.67
CA ASN A 139 -14.91 -17.50 6.36
C ASN A 139 -14.72 -16.42 5.28
N TRP A 140 -14.50 -15.18 5.69
CA TRP A 140 -14.43 -14.04 4.76
C TRP A 140 -13.44 -12.99 5.26
N SER A 141 -12.73 -12.35 4.34
CA SER A 141 -11.93 -11.19 4.68
C SER A 141 -11.83 -10.19 3.52
N LYS A 142 -11.62 -8.92 3.85
CA LYS A 142 -11.41 -7.83 2.90
C LYS A 142 -10.31 -6.91 3.40
N VAL A 143 -9.47 -6.47 2.47
CA VAL A 143 -8.46 -5.44 2.71
C VAL A 143 -8.84 -4.21 1.88
N VAL A 144 -8.84 -3.04 2.51
CA VAL A 144 -9.07 -1.75 1.85
C VAL A 144 -7.86 -0.85 2.08
N LYS A 145 -7.30 -0.30 1.00
CA LYS A 145 -6.22 0.69 1.08
C LYS A 145 -6.84 2.08 1.09
N VAL A 146 -6.56 2.85 2.14
CA VAL A 146 -7.11 4.19 2.34
C VAL A 146 -5.98 5.21 2.35
N LEU A 147 -6.09 6.24 1.51
CA LEU A 147 -5.30 7.46 1.65
C LEU A 147 -6.16 8.48 2.42
N LYS A 148 -5.81 8.72 3.68
CA LYS A 148 -6.42 9.79 4.47
C LYS A 148 -5.68 11.09 4.24
N LEU A 149 -6.38 12.05 3.63
CA LEU A 149 -5.90 13.40 3.45
C LEU A 149 -6.13 14.21 4.73
N ARG A 150 -5.46 15.35 4.83
CA ARG A 150 -5.74 16.33 5.87
C ARG A 150 -7.11 16.94 5.57
N GLY A 151 -8.07 16.75 6.48
CA GLY A 151 -9.35 17.45 6.49
C GLY A 151 -9.23 18.88 6.98
#